data_AF-A0A165S3T8-F1
#
_entry.id   AF-A0A165S3T8-F1
#
_cell.length_a   1.000
_cell.length_b   1.000
_cell.length_c   1.000
_cell.angle_alpha   90.00
_cell.angle_beta   90.00
_cell.angle_gamma   90.00
#
_symmetry.space_group_name_H-M   'P 1'
#
loop_
_entity.id
_entity.type
_entity.pdbx_description
1 polymer ?
#
loop_
_entity_poly.entity_id
_entity_poly.type
_entity_poly.pdbx_seq_one_letter_code
_entity_poly.pdbx_strand_id
1 'polypeptide(L)'
;MASSLASPTLAIPQPIQGLTVRIPNRSRSSSLVKVEHVGDESQEDALDSAAYENVNVEWVNRKGAWLIHPALIFAGKMVVDTIPGMRQDISWFLVNLIYLSLTYLMFHWVTGIPFQSDLHGGVYDELTLWEQIDQGAQYTPAKKWLVVVPILLFLASTHYSEYNPWMFAINLTALIFVLIPKLPQLHRRRVRFMVEDEYPSQGNTPSAPATPRSGSSTPTSSETQFNIPQIRTPDANQFSTEQ
;
A
#
# COMPACT_ATOMS: atom_id res chain seq x y z
N MET A 1 -73.08 -11.02 -18.66
CA MET A 1 -72.26 -11.65 -19.73
C MET A 1 -72.59 -10.90 -21.02
N ALA A 2 -71.73 -10.16 -21.70
CA ALA A 2 -70.28 -10.16 -21.78
C ALA A 2 -69.76 -8.70 -21.93
N SER A 3 -68.59 -8.43 -21.37
CA SER A 3 -67.84 -7.18 -21.50
C SER A 3 -67.06 -7.19 -22.82
N SER A 4 -67.20 -6.18 -23.69
CA SER A 4 -66.24 -5.93 -24.77
C SER A 4 -65.30 -4.80 -24.35
N LEU A 5 -64.05 -5.16 -24.11
CA LEU A 5 -62.93 -4.25 -23.93
C LEU A 5 -62.35 -3.96 -25.32
N ALA A 6 -62.35 -2.70 -25.73
CA ALA A 6 -61.54 -2.22 -26.85
C ALA A 6 -60.55 -1.18 -26.31
N SER A 7 -59.26 -1.46 -26.46
CA SER A 7 -58.13 -0.55 -26.22
C SER A 7 -57.56 -0.08 -27.58
N PRO A 8 -56.50 0.75 -27.63
CA PRO A 8 -56.47 2.19 -27.43
C PRO A 8 -56.01 2.92 -28.72
N THR A 9 -56.36 4.20 -28.92
CA THR A 9 -55.72 5.03 -29.97
C THR A 9 -54.94 6.15 -29.31
N LEU A 10 -53.65 5.94 -29.16
CA LEU A 10 -52.69 6.91 -28.63
C LEU A 10 -52.14 7.72 -29.82
N ALA A 11 -52.45 9.02 -29.88
CA ALA A 11 -51.97 9.91 -30.93
C ALA A 11 -50.46 10.20 -30.74
N ILE A 12 -49.69 10.02 -31.81
CA ILE A 12 -48.24 10.27 -31.86
C ILE A 12 -48.01 11.75 -32.22
N PRO A 13 -47.30 12.55 -31.40
CA PRO A 13 -46.86 13.88 -31.81
C PRO A 13 -45.67 13.76 -32.77
N GLN A 14 -45.68 14.59 -33.82
CA GLN A 14 -44.62 14.68 -34.82
C GLN A 14 -43.27 15.10 -34.20
N PRO A 15 -42.12 14.53 -34.63
CA PRO A 15 -40.82 14.94 -34.13
C PRO A 15 -40.44 16.32 -34.67
N ILE A 16 -40.22 17.28 -33.77
CA ILE A 16 -39.63 18.58 -34.10
C ILE A 16 -38.21 18.34 -34.61
N GLN A 17 -38.00 18.61 -35.89
CA GLN A 17 -36.69 18.62 -36.52
C GLN A 17 -35.95 19.90 -36.15
N GLY A 18 -34.76 19.76 -35.58
CA GLY A 18 -33.80 20.84 -35.43
C GLY A 18 -33.56 21.30 -33.99
N LEU A 19 -32.86 20.49 -33.21
CA LEU A 19 -32.03 21.00 -32.12
C LEU A 19 -30.75 20.16 -32.01
N THR A 20 -29.71 20.56 -32.72
CA THR A 20 -28.37 19.98 -32.53
C THR A 20 -27.84 20.48 -31.19
N VAL A 21 -28.01 19.69 -30.14
CA VAL A 21 -27.31 19.91 -28.87
C VAL A 21 -25.83 19.64 -29.12
N ARG A 22 -25.07 20.71 -29.37
CA ARG A 22 -23.61 20.68 -29.34
C ARG A 22 -23.23 20.45 -27.88
N ILE A 23 -23.03 19.20 -27.47
CA ILE A 23 -22.43 18.88 -26.18
C ILE A 23 -21.00 19.40 -26.25
N PRO A 24 -20.61 20.46 -25.51
CA PRO A 24 -19.21 20.81 -25.43
C PRO A 24 -18.52 19.64 -24.74
N ASN A 25 -17.68 18.91 -25.49
CA ASN A 25 -16.70 18.01 -24.90
C ASN A 25 -15.72 18.91 -24.13
N ARG A 26 -16.05 19.24 -22.87
CA ARG A 26 -15.09 19.85 -21.95
C ARG A 26 -14.00 18.80 -21.77
N SER A 27 -12.86 19.01 -22.44
CA SER A 27 -11.60 18.37 -22.08
C SER A 27 -11.49 18.44 -20.57
N ARG A 28 -11.63 17.27 -19.94
CA ARG A 28 -11.37 17.13 -18.51
C ARG A 28 -9.91 17.50 -18.34
N SER A 29 -9.65 18.56 -17.57
CA SER A 29 -8.29 18.97 -17.21
C SER A 29 -7.53 17.73 -16.76
N SER A 30 -6.48 17.36 -17.51
CA SER A 30 -5.61 16.26 -17.13
C SER A 30 -5.01 16.62 -15.78
N SER A 31 -5.40 15.88 -14.75
CA SER A 31 -4.79 16.01 -13.44
C SER A 31 -3.35 15.55 -13.57
N LEU A 32 -2.41 16.48 -13.64
CA LEU A 32 -0.96 16.23 -13.65
C LEU A 32 -0.50 15.43 -12.42
N VAL A 33 -1.38 15.33 -11.42
CA VAL A 33 -1.21 14.56 -10.20
C VAL A 33 -2.34 13.54 -10.13
N LYS A 34 -2.05 12.27 -10.41
CA LYS A 34 -2.96 11.16 -10.06
C LYS A 34 -2.68 10.81 -8.61
N VAL A 35 -3.59 11.18 -7.71
CA VAL A 35 -3.61 10.63 -6.35
C VAL A 35 -4.16 9.22 -6.48
N GLU A 36 -3.26 8.27 -6.66
CA GLU A 36 -3.58 6.85 -6.59
C GLU A 36 -3.81 6.49 -5.11
N HIS A 37 -4.98 5.94 -4.80
CA HIS A 37 -5.15 5.22 -3.54
C HIS A 37 -4.38 3.91 -3.71
N VAL A 38 -3.21 3.83 -3.08
CA VAL A 38 -2.43 2.60 -3.03
C VAL A 38 -3.14 1.67 -2.06
N GLY A 39 -3.81 0.64 -2.59
CA GLY A 39 -4.64 -0.29 -1.84
C GLY A 39 -6.01 0.29 -1.52
N ASP A 40 -6.97 0.17 -2.46
CA ASP A 40 -8.35 -0.01 -2.04
C ASP A 40 -8.33 -1.27 -1.17
N GLU A 41 -8.66 -1.15 0.12
CA GLU A 41 -8.78 -2.29 1.02
C GLU A 41 -9.88 -3.20 0.48
N SER A 42 -9.52 -4.09 -0.44
CA SER A 42 -10.33 -5.26 -0.71
C SER A 42 -10.47 -5.95 0.65
N GLN A 43 -11.68 -6.37 0.98
CA GLN A 43 -11.95 -6.96 2.30
C GLN A 43 -11.03 -8.15 2.57
N GLU A 44 -10.63 -8.84 1.51
CA GLU A 44 -9.59 -9.88 1.49
C GLU A 44 -8.22 -9.38 1.98
N ASP A 45 -7.69 -8.24 1.51
CA ASP A 45 -6.40 -7.70 1.97
C ASP A 45 -6.42 -7.33 3.46
N ALA A 46 -7.54 -6.79 3.94
CA ALA A 46 -7.73 -6.47 5.36
C ALA A 46 -7.84 -7.74 6.21
N LEU A 47 -8.50 -8.78 5.69
CA LEU A 47 -8.60 -10.08 6.36
C LEU A 47 -7.27 -10.82 6.37
N ASP A 48 -6.51 -10.77 5.27
CA ASP A 48 -5.19 -11.40 5.15
C ASP A 48 -4.18 -10.70 6.07
N SER A 49 -4.16 -9.36 6.09
CA SER A 49 -3.30 -8.60 7.01
C SER A 49 -3.68 -8.72 8.49
N ALA A 50 -4.95 -9.02 8.80
CA ALA A 50 -5.40 -9.32 10.15
C ALA A 50 -5.14 -10.79 10.56
N ALA A 51 -5.18 -11.72 9.60
CA ALA A 51 -4.94 -13.14 9.85
C ALA A 51 -3.46 -13.45 10.13
N TYR A 52 -2.54 -12.64 9.60
CA TYR A 52 -1.10 -12.86 9.72
C TYR A 52 -0.38 -11.70 10.43
N GLU A 53 0.45 -12.04 11.41
CA GLU A 53 1.29 -11.06 12.11
C GLU A 53 2.52 -10.73 11.28
N ASN A 54 2.70 -9.46 10.94
CA ASN A 54 3.83 -9.01 10.13
C ASN A 54 5.12 -8.89 10.98
N VAL A 55 5.94 -9.95 10.95
CA VAL A 55 7.23 -10.03 11.67
C VAL A 55 8.22 -8.93 11.24
N ASN A 56 8.11 -8.40 10.01
CA ASN A 56 8.98 -7.33 9.50
C ASN A 56 8.86 -6.03 10.30
N VAL A 57 7.73 -5.79 10.97
CA VAL A 57 7.47 -4.59 11.77
C VAL A 57 7.29 -4.88 13.26
N GLU A 58 7.10 -6.15 13.64
CA GLU A 58 6.87 -6.56 15.02
C GLU A 58 8.01 -6.10 15.95
N TRP A 59 9.25 -6.09 15.45
CA TRP A 59 10.41 -5.64 16.21
C TRP A 59 10.27 -4.19 16.72
N VAL A 60 9.55 -3.31 16.00
CA VAL A 60 9.34 -1.90 16.37
C VAL A 60 8.53 -1.77 17.67
N ASN A 61 7.70 -2.76 17.99
CA ASN A 61 6.92 -2.79 19.23
C ASN A 61 7.70 -3.29 20.45
N ARG A 62 8.91 -3.83 20.25
CA ARG A 62 9.75 -4.33 21.34
C ARG A 62 10.44 -3.16 22.05
N LYS A 63 10.47 -3.17 23.38
CA LYS A 63 11.12 -2.11 24.19
C LYS A 63 12.59 -1.87 23.81
N GLY A 64 13.30 -2.92 23.41
CA GLY A 64 14.69 -2.81 22.94
C GLY A 64 14.81 -1.98 21.66
N ALA A 65 13.84 -2.08 20.75
CA ALA A 65 13.82 -1.26 19.55
C ALA A 65 13.63 0.23 19.87
N TRP A 66 12.96 0.58 20.96
CA TRP A 66 12.82 1.98 21.34
C TRP A 66 14.13 2.57 21.85
N LEU A 67 14.92 1.77 22.56
CA LEU A 67 16.24 2.14 23.07
C LEU A 67 17.30 2.28 21.97
N ILE A 68 17.12 1.63 20.81
CA ILE A 68 18.09 1.75 19.71
C ILE A 68 18.19 3.18 19.20
N HIS A 69 17.11 3.97 19.28
CA HIS A 69 17.08 5.34 18.78
C HIS A 69 18.00 6.27 19.57
N PRO A 70 17.85 6.45 20.90
CA PRO A 70 18.80 7.24 21.67
C PRO A 70 20.21 6.64 21.60
N ALA A 71 20.36 5.31 21.62
CA ALA A 71 21.68 4.67 21.49
C ALA A 71 22.37 5.04 20.16
N LEU A 72 21.65 5.01 19.04
CA LEU A 72 22.18 5.37 17.73
C LEU A 72 22.49 6.87 17.63
N ILE A 73 21.69 7.73 18.27
CA ILE A 73 21.98 9.17 18.36
C ILE A 73 23.27 9.40 19.14
N PHE A 74 23.44 8.79 20.32
CA PHE A 74 24.66 8.93 21.12
C PHE A 74 25.88 8.34 20.42
N ALA A 75 25.76 7.16 19.83
CA ALA A 75 26.84 6.54 19.06
C ALA A 75 27.23 7.41 17.86
N GLY A 76 26.25 7.88 17.09
CA GLY A 76 26.47 8.81 15.98
C GLY A 76 27.16 10.10 16.43
N LYS A 77 26.76 10.65 17.59
CA LYS A 77 27.40 11.82 18.19
C LYS A 77 28.86 11.56 18.52
N MET A 78 29.18 10.43 19.17
CA MET A 78 30.58 10.07 19.46
C MET A 78 31.43 9.93 18.20
N VAL A 79 30.87 9.33 17.14
CA VAL A 79 31.57 9.18 15.85
C VAL A 79 31.86 10.54 15.22
N VAL A 80 30.86 11.45 15.18
CA VAL A 80 31.04 12.81 14.62
C VAL A 80 32.03 13.62 15.45
N ASP A 81 32.00 13.49 16.78
CA ASP A 81 32.91 14.22 17.69
C ASP A 81 34.36 13.74 17.62
N THR A 82 34.61 12.54 17.10
CA THR A 82 35.97 12.03 16.90
C THR A 82 36.70 12.78 15.78
N ILE A 83 35.99 13.53 14.93
CA ILE A 83 36.58 14.29 13.84
C ILE A 83 37.35 15.50 14.41
N PRO A 84 38.67 15.64 14.13
CA PRO A 84 39.45 16.74 14.65
C PRO A 84 38.98 18.08 14.10
N GLY A 85 38.85 19.08 14.98
CA GLY A 85 38.32 20.41 14.63
C GLY A 85 36.80 20.48 14.52
N MET A 86 36.07 19.41 14.88
CA MET A 86 34.61 19.42 14.93
C MET A 86 34.13 20.40 16.01
N ARG A 87 33.34 21.39 15.59
CA ARG A 87 32.66 22.28 16.51
C ARG A 87 31.37 21.64 17.01
N GLN A 88 30.97 22.00 18.22
CA GLN A 88 29.81 21.39 18.87
C GLN A 88 28.49 21.70 18.15
N ASP A 89 28.34 22.92 17.63
CA ASP A 89 27.18 23.35 16.84
C ASP A 89 27.02 22.53 15.54
N ILE A 90 28.12 22.35 14.80
CA ILE A 90 28.14 21.58 13.55
C ILE A 90 27.93 20.08 13.84
N SER A 91 28.48 19.57 14.95
CA SER A 91 28.31 18.17 15.34
C SER A 91 26.83 17.84 15.59
N TRP A 92 26.14 18.64 16.39
CA TRP A 92 24.71 18.44 16.66
C TRP A 92 23.83 18.65 15.43
N PHE A 93 24.21 19.56 14.53
CA PHE A 93 23.56 19.74 13.23
C PHE A 93 23.70 18.48 12.35
N LEU A 94 24.92 17.94 12.21
CA LEU A 94 25.19 16.73 11.42
C LEU A 94 24.50 15.50 11.98
N VAL A 95 24.55 15.29 13.30
CA VAL A 95 23.89 14.14 13.94
C VAL A 95 22.38 14.16 13.69
N ASN A 96 21.75 15.34 13.80
CA ASN A 96 20.33 15.49 13.49
C ASN A 96 20.05 15.15 12.02
N LEU A 97 20.82 15.70 11.09
CA LEU A 97 20.61 15.47 9.66
C LEU A 97 20.79 13.99 9.28
N ILE A 98 21.88 13.37 9.74
CA ILE A 98 22.17 11.94 9.49
C ILE A 98 21.07 11.06 10.09
N TYR A 99 20.66 11.32 11.33
CA TYR A 99 19.59 10.56 11.97
C TYR A 99 18.27 10.69 11.20
N LEU A 100 17.89 11.91 10.79
CA LEU A 100 16.69 12.17 9.99
C LEU A 100 16.74 11.46 8.63
N SER A 101 17.90 11.46 7.95
CA SER A 101 18.09 10.73 6.70
C SER A 101 17.98 9.22 6.87
N LEU A 102 18.63 8.65 7.90
CA LEU A 102 18.58 7.21 8.17
C LEU A 102 17.17 6.75 8.55
N THR A 103 16.47 7.49 9.42
CA THR A 103 15.09 7.15 9.78
C THR A 103 14.14 7.30 8.60
N TYR A 104 14.37 8.26 7.70
CA TYR A 104 13.58 8.39 6.47
C TYR A 104 13.79 7.20 5.55
N LEU A 105 15.05 6.85 5.28
CA LEU A 105 15.39 5.70 4.46
C LEU A 105 14.72 4.43 5.01
N MET A 106 14.92 4.14 6.29
CA MET A 106 14.40 2.92 6.89
C MET A 106 12.88 2.83 6.91
N PHE A 107 12.16 3.91 7.24
CA PHE A 107 10.70 3.84 7.41
C PHE A 107 9.88 4.23 6.18
N HIS A 108 10.45 5.01 5.25
CA HIS A 108 9.72 5.55 4.09
C HIS A 108 10.30 5.13 2.74
N TRP A 109 11.56 4.71 2.67
CA TRP A 109 12.16 4.21 1.42
C TRP A 109 12.13 2.69 1.32
N VAL A 110 12.32 1.97 2.43
CA VAL A 110 12.21 0.52 2.45
C VAL A 110 10.73 0.11 2.33
N THR A 111 10.40 -0.60 1.26
CA THR A 111 9.08 -1.16 0.95
C THR A 111 9.12 -2.69 0.89
N GLY A 112 7.96 -3.33 1.07
CA GLY A 112 7.82 -4.79 0.99
C GLY A 112 8.37 -5.55 2.20
N ILE A 113 8.48 -6.87 2.04
CA ILE A 113 9.05 -7.80 3.03
C ILE A 113 10.31 -8.47 2.45
N PRO A 114 11.50 -8.26 3.04
CA PRO A 114 12.75 -8.67 2.40
C PRO A 114 13.00 -10.19 2.32
N PHE A 115 12.23 -11.02 3.05
CA PHE A 115 12.50 -12.46 3.19
C PHE A 115 11.29 -13.39 3.03
N GLN A 116 10.18 -12.94 2.44
CA GLN A 116 9.04 -13.81 2.13
C GLN A 116 8.58 -13.58 0.69
N SER A 117 9.04 -14.48 -0.18
CA SER A 117 8.69 -14.52 -1.59
C SER A 117 7.56 -15.52 -1.82
N ASP A 118 6.58 -15.11 -2.63
CA ASP A 118 5.75 -15.95 -3.51
C ASP A 118 4.30 -16.27 -3.10
N LEU A 119 3.88 -16.18 -1.82
CA LEU A 119 2.46 -16.42 -1.44
C LEU A 119 1.74 -15.26 -0.74
N HIS A 120 2.47 -14.34 -0.08
CA HIS A 120 1.88 -13.32 0.80
C HIS A 120 2.52 -11.91 0.68
N GLY A 121 3.51 -11.74 -0.21
CA GLY A 121 4.23 -10.47 -0.40
C GLY A 121 3.39 -9.39 -1.09
N GLY A 122 2.48 -9.78 -1.98
CA GLY A 122 1.74 -8.83 -2.85
C GLY A 122 0.98 -7.73 -2.09
N VAL A 123 0.43 -8.05 -0.91
CA VAL A 123 -0.31 -7.08 -0.09
C VAL A 123 0.62 -6.02 0.51
N TYR A 124 1.87 -6.36 0.82
CA TYR A 124 2.82 -5.46 1.48
C TYR A 124 3.90 -4.88 0.54
N ASP A 125 4.01 -5.39 -0.68
CA ASP A 125 5.03 -5.00 -1.66
C ASP A 125 5.02 -3.51 -1.97
N GLU A 126 3.83 -2.89 -1.98
CA GLU A 126 3.70 -1.46 -2.20
C GLU A 126 3.78 -0.62 -0.92
N LEU A 127 3.68 -1.21 0.28
CA LEU A 127 3.67 -0.47 1.54
C LEU A 127 5.07 -0.25 2.10
N THR A 128 5.32 0.98 2.57
CA THR A 128 6.52 1.29 3.34
C THR A 128 6.49 0.62 4.70
N LEU A 129 7.67 0.42 5.31
CA LEU A 129 7.76 -0.10 6.67
C LEU A 129 6.90 0.72 7.66
N TRP A 130 6.83 2.04 7.50
CA TRP A 130 5.98 2.91 8.32
C TRP A 130 4.49 2.55 8.25
N GLU A 131 4.00 2.31 7.03
CA GLU A 131 2.60 1.97 6.78
C GLU A 131 2.25 0.56 7.28
N GLN A 132 3.24 -0.35 7.25
CA GLN A 132 3.09 -1.72 7.76
C GLN A 132 2.97 -1.78 9.29
N ILE A 133 3.57 -0.84 10.05
CA ILE A 133 3.55 -0.87 11.52
C ILE A 133 2.10 -0.87 12.04
N ASP A 134 1.84 -1.78 12.98
CA ASP A 134 0.54 -1.97 13.65
C ASP A 134 -0.63 -2.11 12.67
N GLN A 135 -0.43 -2.82 11.56
CA GLN A 135 -1.45 -3.03 10.51
C GLN A 135 -2.02 -1.70 9.98
N GLY A 136 -1.21 -0.65 9.91
CA GLY A 136 -1.66 0.68 9.48
C GLY A 136 -2.41 1.47 10.56
N ALA A 137 -2.62 0.91 11.76
CA ALA A 137 -3.25 1.61 12.87
C ALA A 137 -2.51 2.91 13.19
N GLN A 138 -3.26 3.99 13.32
CA GLN A 138 -2.71 5.31 13.62
C GLN A 138 -2.57 5.48 15.14
N TYR A 139 -1.70 6.40 15.57
CA TYR A 139 -1.56 6.80 16.98
C TYR A 139 -1.18 5.69 17.97
N THR A 140 -0.53 4.63 17.51
CA THR A 140 0.02 3.59 18.39
C THR A 140 1.19 4.12 19.21
N PRO A 141 1.52 3.49 20.36
CA PRO A 141 2.66 3.90 21.19
C PRO A 141 3.98 3.93 20.41
N ALA A 142 4.21 2.93 19.56
CA ALA A 142 5.39 2.84 18.70
C ALA A 142 5.46 4.00 17.70
N LYS A 143 4.37 4.27 16.95
CA LYS A 143 4.35 5.40 15.99
C LYS A 143 4.52 6.74 16.69
N LYS A 144 3.92 6.93 17.87
CA LYS A 144 4.12 8.14 18.69
C LYS A 144 5.58 8.31 19.08
N TRP A 145 6.22 7.25 19.56
CA TRP A 145 7.64 7.27 19.90
C TRP A 145 8.51 7.65 18.69
N LEU A 146 8.29 7.00 17.53
CA LEU A 146 9.03 7.24 16.29
C LEU A 146 8.81 8.64 15.67
N VAL A 147 7.75 9.34 16.05
CA VAL A 147 7.51 10.75 15.70
C VAL A 147 8.15 11.69 16.74
N VAL A 148 8.06 11.36 18.02
CA VAL A 148 8.59 12.20 19.10
C VAL A 148 10.11 12.27 19.11
N VAL A 149 10.81 11.15 18.90
CA VAL A 149 12.29 11.13 18.92
C VAL A 149 12.92 12.13 17.94
N PRO A 150 12.59 12.15 16.63
CA PRO A 150 13.18 13.12 15.71
C PRO A 150 12.83 14.57 16.06
N ILE A 151 11.66 14.83 16.66
CA ILE A 151 11.29 16.16 17.15
C ILE A 151 12.18 16.57 18.33
N LEU A 152 12.39 15.68 19.30
CA LEU A 152 13.26 15.95 20.45
C LEU A 152 14.71 16.17 20.00
N LEU A 153 15.21 15.36 19.06
CA LEU A 153 16.54 15.52 18.51
C LEU A 153 16.69 16.85 17.75
N PHE A 154 15.69 17.24 16.98
CA PHE A 154 15.65 18.55 16.32
C PHE A 154 15.72 19.71 17.32
N LEU A 155 14.98 19.63 18.43
CA LEU A 155 15.00 20.66 19.47
C LEU A 155 16.36 20.72 20.16
N ALA A 156 16.95 19.56 20.49
CA ALA A 156 18.31 19.50 21.03
C ALA A 156 19.33 20.08 20.04
N SER A 157 19.26 19.68 18.77
CA SER A 157 20.14 20.19 17.71
C SER A 157 20.05 21.71 17.57
N THR A 158 18.84 22.25 17.54
CA THR A 158 18.59 23.70 17.48
C THR A 158 19.15 24.43 18.70
N HIS A 159 19.01 23.84 19.88
CA HIS A 159 19.52 24.44 21.11
C HIS A 159 21.06 24.52 21.11
N TYR A 160 21.73 23.44 20.72
CA TYR A 160 23.20 23.37 20.69
C TYR A 160 23.84 24.07 19.48
N SER A 161 23.07 24.37 18.43
CA SER A 161 23.52 25.20 17.31
C SER A 161 23.32 26.71 17.55
N GLU A 162 23.10 27.11 18.82
CA GLU A 162 22.93 28.50 19.24
C GLU A 162 21.82 29.23 18.48
N TYR A 163 20.79 28.50 18.05
CA TYR A 163 19.67 29.04 17.26
C TYR A 163 20.11 29.73 15.96
N ASN A 164 21.21 29.27 15.35
CA ASN A 164 21.64 29.78 14.05
C ASN A 164 20.51 29.60 13.01
N PRO A 165 20.04 30.69 12.37
CA PRO A 165 18.85 30.65 11.52
C PRO A 165 19.02 29.77 10.28
N TRP A 166 20.24 29.65 9.74
CA TRP A 166 20.52 28.79 8.59
C TRP A 166 20.45 27.30 8.95
N MET A 167 21.13 26.91 10.04
CA MET A 167 21.10 25.51 10.52
C MET A 167 19.69 25.12 10.97
N PHE A 168 18.99 26.04 11.64
CA PHE A 168 17.59 25.87 12.02
C PHE A 168 16.70 25.62 10.81
N ALA A 169 16.77 26.45 9.77
CA ALA A 169 15.93 26.32 8.58
C ALA A 169 16.15 24.98 7.86
N ILE A 170 17.40 24.54 7.73
CA ILE A 170 17.74 23.24 7.13
C ILE A 170 17.21 22.09 7.99
N ASN A 171 17.48 22.11 9.29
CA ASN A 171 17.00 21.09 10.23
C ASN A 171 15.47 21.02 10.29
N LEU A 172 14.79 22.16 10.24
CA LEU A 172 13.33 22.25 10.24
C LEU A 172 12.77 21.67 8.94
N THR A 173 13.38 22.03 7.80
CA THR A 173 12.98 21.51 6.50
C THR A 173 13.13 19.99 6.46
N ALA A 174 14.28 19.47 6.91
CA ALA A 174 14.52 18.04 7.02
C ALA A 174 13.50 17.35 7.94
N LEU A 175 13.21 17.93 9.10
CA LEU A 175 12.20 17.40 10.03
C LEU A 175 10.82 17.34 9.37
N ILE A 176 10.41 18.41 8.68
CA ILE A 176 9.13 18.46 7.97
C ILE A 176 9.08 17.36 6.91
N PHE A 177 10.11 17.18 6.09
CA PHE A 177 10.16 16.11 5.09
C PHE A 177 10.02 14.72 5.70
N VAL A 178 10.60 14.49 6.88
CA VAL A 178 10.49 13.20 7.59
C VAL A 178 9.13 13.02 8.25
N LEU A 179 8.47 14.09 8.70
CA LEU A 179 7.19 14.02 9.39
C LEU A 179 5.98 14.00 8.47
N ILE A 180 6.04 14.68 7.30
CA ILE A 180 4.96 14.70 6.30
C ILE A 180 4.43 13.28 6.00
N PRO A 181 5.26 12.30 5.58
CA PRO A 181 4.77 10.95 5.26
C PRO A 181 4.28 10.18 6.50
N LYS A 182 4.60 10.65 7.72
CA LYS A 182 4.10 10.07 8.97
C LYS A 182 2.71 10.57 9.36
N LEU A 183 2.22 11.64 8.72
CA LEU A 183 0.91 12.21 9.04
C LEU A 183 -0.23 11.27 8.58
N PRO A 184 -1.27 11.07 9.42
CA PRO A 184 -2.42 10.21 9.08
C PRO A 184 -3.14 10.60 7.79
N GLN A 185 -3.08 11.90 7.42
CA GLN A 185 -3.73 12.45 6.23
C GLN A 185 -3.08 11.99 4.91
N LEU A 186 -1.83 11.53 4.96
CA LEU A 186 -1.08 11.04 3.80
C LEU A 186 -0.92 9.51 3.80
N HIS A 187 -1.58 8.82 4.73
CA HIS A 187 -1.61 7.36 4.72
C HIS A 187 -2.12 6.86 3.37
N ARG A 188 -1.30 6.07 2.65
CA ARG A 188 -1.60 5.52 1.31
C ARG A 188 -1.87 6.55 0.20
N ARG A 189 -1.58 7.85 0.40
CA ARG A 189 -1.67 8.86 -0.67
C ARG A 189 -0.27 9.18 -1.19
N ARG A 190 0.14 8.49 -2.26
CA ARG A 190 1.38 8.83 -2.98
C ARG A 190 1.04 9.71 -4.17
N VAL A 191 1.71 10.85 -4.25
CA VAL A 191 1.71 11.69 -5.45
C VAL A 191 2.73 11.13 -6.43
N ARG A 192 2.27 10.32 -7.40
CA ARG A 192 3.08 9.94 -8.55
C ARG A 192 2.88 11.00 -9.63
N PHE A 193 3.96 11.67 -10.04
CA PHE A 193 3.94 12.48 -11.25
C PHE A 193 4.01 11.52 -12.43
N MET A 194 3.03 11.61 -13.34
CA MET A 194 3.07 10.85 -14.57
C MET A 194 4.18 11.47 -15.41
N VAL A 195 5.35 10.84 -15.43
CA VAL A 195 6.33 11.08 -16.50
C VAL A 195 5.71 10.40 -17.72
N GLU A 196 5.32 11.21 -18.69
CA GLU A 196 4.93 10.71 -20.01
C GLU A 196 6.17 9.99 -20.56
N ASP A 197 6.17 8.66 -20.55
CA ASP A 197 7.20 7.91 -21.25
C ASP A 197 7.07 8.25 -22.73
N GLU A 198 7.93 9.14 -23.20
CA GLU A 198 8.01 9.57 -24.59
C GLU A 198 8.56 8.41 -25.42
N TYR A 199 7.68 7.49 -25.80
CA TYR A 199 7.88 6.54 -26.89
C TYR A 199 6.85 6.81 -27.99
N PRO A 200 7.25 7.36 -29.15
CA PRO A 200 6.36 7.43 -30.30
C PRO A 200 6.27 6.03 -30.92
N SER A 201 5.36 5.20 -30.44
CA SER A 201 4.99 3.95 -31.11
C SER A 201 3.55 4.03 -31.61
N GLN A 202 3.47 4.43 -32.88
CA GLN A 202 2.44 4.10 -33.85
C GLN A 202 1.80 2.73 -33.57
N GLY A 203 0.48 2.65 -33.36
CA GLY A 203 -0.20 1.35 -33.30
C GLY A 203 -1.59 1.35 -32.67
N ASN A 204 -2.60 1.57 -33.52
CA ASN A 204 -3.93 0.96 -33.54
C ASN A 204 -4.45 0.26 -32.26
N THR A 205 -5.60 0.76 -31.80
CA THR A 205 -6.62 0.11 -30.99
C THR A 205 -6.73 -1.41 -31.21
N PRO A 206 -6.61 -2.25 -30.16
CA PRO A 206 -7.20 -3.58 -30.17
C PRO A 206 -8.68 -3.45 -29.75
N SER A 207 -9.58 -3.59 -30.72
CA SER A 207 -11.00 -3.83 -30.49
C SER A 207 -11.18 -5.07 -29.60
N ALA A 208 -12.01 -4.96 -28.57
CA ALA A 208 -12.44 -6.07 -27.75
C ALA A 208 -12.98 -7.23 -28.62
N PRO A 209 -12.72 -8.51 -28.28
CA PRO A 209 -13.43 -9.62 -28.89
C PRO A 209 -14.87 -9.60 -28.38
N ALA A 210 -15.82 -9.48 -29.29
CA ALA A 210 -17.24 -9.59 -29.00
C ALA A 210 -17.56 -10.95 -28.35
N THR A 211 -18.17 -10.92 -27.17
CA THR A 211 -18.80 -12.10 -26.56
C THR A 211 -19.98 -12.54 -27.42
N PRO A 212 -20.08 -13.80 -27.89
CA PRO A 212 -21.29 -14.28 -28.54
C PRO A 212 -22.37 -14.56 -27.48
N ARG A 213 -23.55 -14.00 -27.70
CA ARG A 213 -24.80 -14.32 -27.01
C ARG A 213 -25.27 -15.69 -27.50
N SER A 214 -25.34 -16.70 -26.62
CA SER A 214 -26.03 -17.96 -26.90
C SER A 214 -26.88 -18.38 -25.71
N GLY A 215 -28.18 -18.58 -25.96
CA GLY A 215 -29.19 -18.96 -24.97
C GLY A 215 -29.30 -20.48 -24.79
N SER A 216 -30.01 -20.84 -23.71
CA SER A 216 -30.64 -22.14 -23.37
C SER A 216 -29.90 -23.42 -23.80
N SER A 217 -29.53 -24.35 -22.92
CA SER A 217 -30.44 -25.09 -22.05
C SER A 217 -29.62 -26.13 -21.26
N THR A 218 -30.06 -26.44 -20.04
CA THR A 218 -29.55 -27.50 -19.16
C THR A 218 -29.56 -28.86 -19.85
N PRO A 219 -28.48 -29.68 -19.81
CA PRO A 219 -28.56 -31.10 -20.07
C PRO A 219 -28.64 -31.89 -18.76
N THR A 220 -29.68 -32.71 -18.71
CA THR A 220 -30.00 -33.76 -17.75
C THR A 220 -29.03 -34.95 -17.89
N SER A 221 -28.67 -35.53 -16.76
CA SER A 221 -28.26 -36.92 -16.49
C SER A 221 -27.90 -37.84 -17.67
N SER A 222 -26.62 -38.20 -17.82
CA SER A 222 -26.15 -39.59 -18.03
C SER A 222 -24.62 -39.70 -18.14
N GLU A 223 -24.07 -40.70 -17.44
CA GLU A 223 -22.79 -41.38 -17.64
C GLU A 223 -21.48 -40.56 -17.61
N THR A 224 -20.89 -40.46 -16.41
CA THR A 224 -19.42 -40.40 -16.29
C THR A 224 -18.95 -41.70 -15.65
N GLN A 225 -18.37 -42.57 -16.48
CA GLN A 225 -17.76 -43.82 -16.08
C GLN A 225 -16.46 -43.50 -15.33
N PHE A 226 -16.53 -43.36 -14.00
CA PHE A 226 -15.35 -43.25 -13.15
C PHE A 226 -14.70 -44.62 -13.00
N ASN A 227 -13.54 -44.81 -13.64
CA ASN A 227 -12.72 -46.00 -13.45
C ASN A 227 -11.97 -45.89 -12.12
N ILE A 228 -12.56 -46.42 -11.05
CA ILE A 228 -11.96 -46.49 -9.71
C ILE A 228 -11.02 -47.71 -9.65
N PRO A 229 -9.73 -47.57 -9.28
CA PRO A 229 -8.87 -48.72 -9.01
C PRO A 229 -9.38 -49.47 -7.78
N GLN A 230 -9.64 -50.77 -7.93
CA GLN A 230 -10.07 -51.64 -6.84
C GLN A 230 -8.95 -51.79 -5.79
N ILE A 231 -9.21 -51.36 -4.56
CA ILE A 231 -8.37 -51.65 -3.39
C ILE A 231 -8.57 -53.12 -3.04
N ARG A 232 -7.53 -53.94 -3.21
CA ARG A 232 -7.52 -55.35 -2.77
C ARG A 232 -7.41 -55.40 -1.24
N THR A 233 -8.49 -55.75 -0.56
CA THR A 233 -8.46 -56.20 0.84
C THR A 233 -7.84 -57.59 0.93
N PRO A 234 -6.88 -57.86 1.83
CA PRO A 234 -6.46 -59.22 2.14
C PRO A 234 -7.53 -59.91 2.98
N ASP A 235 -7.93 -61.11 2.56
CA ASP A 235 -8.90 -61.95 3.26
C ASP A 235 -8.39 -62.36 4.65
N ALA A 236 -9.20 -62.09 5.67
CA ALA A 236 -9.05 -62.67 6.99
C ALA A 236 -9.49 -64.15 6.91
N ASN A 237 -8.54 -65.06 6.71
CA ASN A 237 -8.66 -66.49 7.08
C ASN A 237 -7.35 -67.26 6.79
N GLN A 238 -6.27 -66.96 7.51
CA GLN A 238 -5.15 -67.89 7.71
C GLN A 238 -4.56 -67.70 9.11
N PHE A 239 -5.26 -68.19 10.14
CA PHE A 239 -4.64 -68.47 11.44
C PHE A 239 -5.29 -69.72 12.05
N SER A 240 -4.78 -70.87 11.62
CA SER A 240 -4.90 -72.24 12.17
C SER A 240 -4.18 -73.08 11.11
N THR A 241 -3.03 -73.71 11.31
CA THR A 241 -2.60 -74.71 12.30
C THR A 241 -1.11 -74.92 11.96
N GLU A 242 -0.18 -75.03 12.90
CA GLU A 242 0.53 -76.29 13.18
C GLU A 242 1.49 -76.10 14.36
N GLN A 243 1.62 -77.19 15.10
CA GLN A 243 2.48 -77.43 16.26
C GLN A 243 3.94 -77.62 15.86
#